data_AF-A0A8S9RMM7-F1
#
_entry.id   AF-A0A8S9RMM7-F1
#
_cell.length_a   1.000
_cell.length_b   1.000
_cell.length_c   1.000
_cell.angle_alpha   90.00
_cell.angle_beta   90.00
_cell.angle_gamma   90.00
#
_symmetry.space_group_name_H-M   'P 1'
#
loop_
_entity.id
_entity.type
_entity.pdbx_description
1 polymer ?
#
loop_
_entity_poly.entity_id
_entity_poly.type
_entity_poly.pdbx_seq_one_letter_code
_entity_poly.pdbx_strand_id
1 'polypeptide(L)'
;SSSLHKVGGSAGWTTLGNVDYQKWTSSDVFTPGDSLLFVYNTQFHNVKQVSRRDFISCNATSALATYNSGSDTVALKKPGHYYFLCGFPGHCQAGQKLHVLVVATSTASPSLSLSPDLSPVPSPSTGSKRVIKSHNSFNPSESNLCFVLCTEMDLSKVTLDIFTKLEQKWLSPRKTRILSIDGGGTTAVVAGASILHLEDQIRLQTGDPHAQISDFFDIVAGTGIGGILAALLVADDGSGKPMFTARDAVRFISEKNSELFEIRHTGVFRRNRRCSAGSMDRALEAAFRRDDGKVLTMKDTCKPLLVPCYDLKSSAPFVFSRAGASESPSFDFELWKVCRATSASPSLFKPVNVVSVDGKTSCLAVDGGLVMNNPSAAAVTHVLHNKRDFPSVNGVDDLLVLSLGNGSSSSPGGKLRRNGDCSTSCVVDIVTDGVSDTVDQMLGNAFCWNRTDYVRIQVINFPKFSRQNKK
;
A
#
# COMPACT_ATOMS: atom_id res chain seq x y z
N SER A 1 26.41 38.27 -1.80
CA SER A 1 25.60 37.63 -0.76
C SER A 1 25.64 36.14 -1.04
N SER A 2 25.99 35.29 -0.07
CA SER A 2 25.96 33.83 -0.23
C SER A 2 24.63 33.29 0.27
N SER A 3 23.87 32.64 -0.59
CA SER A 3 22.56 32.08 -0.28
C SER A 3 22.61 30.55 -0.17
N LEU A 4 21.84 29.99 0.76
CA LEU A 4 21.66 28.54 0.89
C LEU A 4 20.34 28.14 0.22
N HIS A 5 20.44 27.29 -0.80
CA HIS A 5 19.30 26.85 -1.60
C HIS A 5 18.96 25.41 -1.28
N LYS A 6 17.78 25.17 -0.70
CA LYS A 6 17.30 23.81 -0.44
C LYS A 6 16.75 23.21 -1.73
N VAL A 7 17.48 22.23 -2.28
CA VAL A 7 17.14 21.59 -3.55
C VAL A 7 15.78 20.92 -3.46
N GLY A 8 14.87 21.24 -4.38
CA GLY A 8 13.49 20.74 -4.39
C GLY A 8 12.58 21.35 -3.31
N GLY A 9 13.01 22.40 -2.62
CA GLY A 9 12.18 23.16 -1.66
C GLY A 9 11.70 22.30 -0.49
N SER A 10 10.38 22.29 -0.25
CA SER A 10 9.76 21.49 0.82
C SER A 10 9.88 19.98 0.54
N ALA A 11 9.85 19.56 -0.72
CA ALA A 11 9.94 18.16 -1.13
C ALA A 11 11.36 17.57 -0.98
N GLY A 12 12.39 18.40 -1.09
CA GLY A 12 13.79 17.97 -0.96
C GLY A 12 14.33 17.23 -2.20
N TRP A 13 15.38 16.45 -2.00
CA TRP A 13 16.01 15.62 -3.05
C TRP A 13 15.35 14.22 -3.07
N THR A 14 14.47 13.98 -4.04
CA THR A 14 13.56 12.83 -4.10
C THR A 14 13.13 12.52 -5.54
N THR A 15 12.67 11.29 -5.78
CA THR A 15 11.92 10.91 -7.00
C THR A 15 10.40 11.07 -6.84
N LEU A 16 9.92 11.29 -5.61
CA LEU A 16 8.50 11.35 -5.30
C LEU A 16 7.91 12.74 -5.54
N GLY A 17 6.65 12.80 -5.96
CA GLY A 17 5.89 14.05 -6.09
C GLY A 17 6.18 14.87 -7.35
N ASN A 18 6.76 14.24 -8.39
CA ASN A 18 7.07 14.87 -9.69
C ASN A 18 7.80 16.23 -9.55
N VAL A 19 8.81 16.28 -8.67
CA VAL A 19 9.62 17.49 -8.51
C VAL A 19 10.37 17.76 -9.81
N ASP A 20 9.97 18.81 -10.51
CA ASP A 20 10.68 19.27 -11.69
C ASP A 20 11.91 20.08 -11.26
N TYR A 21 13.06 19.38 -11.18
CA TYR A 21 14.33 19.99 -10.82
C TYR A 21 14.83 21.02 -11.84
N GLN A 22 14.42 20.91 -13.11
CA GLN A 22 14.77 21.92 -14.12
C GLN A 22 13.99 23.21 -13.84
N LYS A 23 12.69 23.10 -13.58
CA LYS A 23 11.87 24.23 -13.17
C LYS A 23 12.37 24.84 -11.86
N TRP A 24 12.75 24.02 -10.88
CA TRP A 24 13.33 24.49 -9.62
C TRP A 24 14.63 25.28 -9.84
N THR A 25 15.51 24.84 -10.73
CA THR A 25 16.73 25.62 -11.04
C THR A 25 16.45 26.90 -11.83
N SER A 26 15.34 26.97 -12.56
CA SER A 26 14.99 28.14 -13.37
C SER A 26 14.44 29.32 -12.55
N SER A 27 14.02 29.09 -11.31
CA SER A 27 13.47 30.15 -10.45
C SER A 27 14.54 31.03 -9.80
N ASP A 28 15.81 30.65 -9.85
CA ASP A 28 16.89 31.31 -9.12
C ASP A 28 18.13 31.56 -10.00
N VAL A 29 18.89 32.60 -9.66
CA VAL A 29 20.19 32.90 -10.25
C VAL A 29 21.28 32.55 -9.24
N PHE A 30 22.15 31.60 -9.59
CA PHE A 30 23.21 31.11 -8.71
C PHE A 30 24.52 31.85 -8.96
N THR A 31 25.18 32.30 -7.90
CA THR A 31 26.46 33.01 -7.95
C THR A 31 27.56 32.31 -7.16
N PRO A 32 28.85 32.57 -7.45
CA PRO A 32 29.95 32.01 -6.66
C PRO A 32 29.81 32.37 -5.18
N GLY A 33 29.81 31.36 -4.32
CA GLY A 33 29.59 31.49 -2.87
C GLY A 33 28.24 30.96 -2.40
N ASP A 34 27.28 30.75 -3.30
CA ASP A 34 26.02 30.06 -2.97
C ASP A 34 26.27 28.59 -2.60
N SER A 35 25.34 28.00 -1.88
CA SER A 35 25.39 26.58 -1.50
C SER A 35 24.08 25.87 -1.79
N LEU A 36 24.18 24.63 -2.24
CA LEU A 36 23.03 23.73 -2.44
C LEU A 36 22.92 22.79 -1.24
N LEU A 37 21.78 22.80 -0.57
CA LEU A 37 21.45 21.85 0.49
C LEU A 37 20.59 20.72 -0.08
N PHE A 38 21.15 19.51 -0.09
CA PHE A 38 20.44 18.29 -0.44
C PHE A 38 20.00 17.59 0.83
N VAL A 39 18.68 17.59 1.08
CA VAL A 39 18.06 16.80 2.17
C VAL A 39 17.36 15.60 1.56
N TYR A 40 17.75 14.41 2.00
CA TYR A 40 17.26 13.14 1.48
C TYR A 40 17.44 11.99 2.47
N ASN A 41 16.70 10.91 2.29
CA ASN A 41 16.90 9.69 3.08
C ASN A 41 18.10 8.90 2.50
N THR A 42 19.13 8.69 3.32
CA THR A 42 20.39 8.01 2.95
C THR A 42 20.20 6.55 2.55
N GLN A 43 19.09 5.92 2.94
CA GLN A 43 18.77 4.54 2.56
C GLN A 43 18.33 4.42 1.09
N PHE A 44 17.83 5.51 0.50
CA PHE A 44 17.19 5.49 -0.83
C PHE A 44 17.80 6.45 -1.83
N HIS A 45 18.57 7.43 -1.35
CA HIS A 45 19.17 8.43 -2.21
C HIS A 45 20.60 8.70 -1.77
N ASN A 46 21.38 9.12 -2.75
CA ASN A 46 22.62 9.83 -2.54
C ASN A 46 22.67 11.00 -3.53
N VAL A 47 23.73 11.79 -3.42
CA VAL A 47 24.02 12.83 -4.40
C VAL A 47 25.38 12.54 -4.97
N LYS A 48 25.45 12.44 -6.29
CA LYS A 48 26.71 12.34 -7.02
C LYS A 48 26.86 13.54 -7.93
N GLN A 49 27.97 14.26 -7.77
CA GLN A 49 28.38 15.25 -8.75
C GLN A 49 29.07 14.53 -9.90
N VAL A 50 28.69 14.84 -11.14
CA VAL A 50 29.14 14.11 -12.33
C VAL A 50 29.52 15.06 -13.48
N SER A 51 30.11 14.50 -14.54
CA SER A 51 30.33 15.25 -15.79
C SER A 51 29.02 15.49 -16.54
N ARG A 52 28.98 16.45 -17.48
CA ARG A 52 27.82 16.65 -18.37
C ARG A 52 27.44 15.38 -19.13
N ARG A 53 28.44 14.63 -19.60
CA ARG A 53 28.23 13.39 -20.36
C ARG A 53 27.49 12.37 -19.50
N ASP A 54 27.98 12.16 -18.28
CA ASP A 54 27.42 11.20 -17.33
C ASP A 54 26.06 11.63 -16.78
N PHE A 55 25.83 12.94 -16.68
CA PHE A 55 24.52 13.49 -16.35
C PHE A 55 23.45 13.18 -17.42
N ILE A 56 23.81 13.30 -18.70
CA ILE A 56 22.90 13.03 -19.81
C ILE A 56 22.59 11.53 -19.88
N SER A 57 23.61 10.67 -19.76
CA SER A 57 23.45 9.21 -19.82
C SER A 57 23.02 8.57 -18.50
N CYS A 58 22.86 9.34 -17.43
CA CYS A 58 22.60 8.84 -16.08
C CYS A 58 23.63 7.83 -15.57
N ASN A 59 24.91 8.04 -15.90
CA ASN A 59 26.01 7.20 -15.46
C ASN A 59 26.52 7.65 -14.08
N ALA A 60 26.23 6.86 -13.04
CA ALA A 60 26.64 7.15 -11.67
C ALA A 60 28.00 6.56 -11.26
N THR A 61 28.69 5.83 -12.16
CA THR A 61 29.90 5.06 -11.81
C THR A 61 31.15 5.92 -11.70
N SER A 62 31.26 7.01 -12.48
CA SER A 62 32.43 7.90 -12.54
C SER A 62 32.13 9.26 -11.89
N ALA A 63 31.75 9.24 -10.61
CA ALA A 63 31.38 10.46 -9.88
C ALA A 63 32.60 11.34 -9.56
N LEU A 64 32.48 12.65 -9.79
CA LEU A 64 33.45 13.67 -9.39
C LEU A 64 33.45 13.88 -7.86
N ALA A 65 32.29 13.71 -7.23
CA ALA A 65 32.11 13.69 -5.78
C ALA A 65 30.86 12.86 -5.43
N THR A 66 30.88 12.21 -4.26
CA THR A 66 29.74 11.44 -3.73
C THR A 66 29.42 11.91 -2.33
N TYR A 67 28.14 12.12 -2.06
CA TYR A 67 27.59 12.56 -0.79
C TYR A 67 26.52 11.57 -0.34
N ASN A 68 26.55 11.15 0.93
CA ASN A 68 25.69 10.09 1.47
C ASN A 68 25.19 10.38 2.90
N SER A 69 25.28 11.62 3.41
CA SER A 69 24.93 11.91 4.81
C SER A 69 23.44 12.14 5.03
N GLY A 70 22.68 12.41 3.97
CA GLY A 70 21.24 12.68 4.00
C GLY A 70 20.88 14.13 4.23
N SER A 71 21.89 14.95 4.53
CA SER A 71 21.79 16.41 4.62
C SER A 71 23.12 17.02 4.20
N ASP A 72 23.41 16.96 2.90
CA ASP A 72 24.70 17.39 2.35
C ASP A 72 24.63 18.79 1.75
N THR A 73 25.61 19.62 2.10
CA THR A 73 25.74 20.99 1.58
C THR A 73 26.90 21.06 0.59
N VAL A 74 26.62 21.50 -0.63
CA VAL A 74 27.61 21.65 -1.71
C VAL A 74 27.81 23.13 -2.04
N ALA A 75 29.01 23.64 -1.80
CA ALA A 75 29.36 25.03 -2.10
C ALA A 75 29.69 25.23 -3.59
N LEU A 76 29.04 26.21 -4.23
CA LEU A 76 29.23 26.59 -5.62
C LEU A 76 30.38 27.63 -5.70
N LYS A 77 31.62 27.14 -5.75
CA LYS A 77 32.81 28.00 -5.59
C LYS A 77 33.21 28.79 -6.83
N LYS A 78 32.88 28.29 -8.01
CA LYS A 78 33.32 28.87 -9.29
C LYS A 78 32.14 29.03 -10.25
N PRO A 79 32.15 30.04 -11.13
CA PRO A 79 31.23 30.11 -12.25
C PRO A 79 31.31 28.85 -13.12
N GLY A 80 30.19 28.45 -13.70
CA GLY A 80 30.11 27.30 -14.59
C GLY A 80 28.95 26.36 -14.30
N HIS A 81 28.95 25.22 -15.00
CA HIS A 81 27.89 24.22 -14.92
C HIS A 81 28.22 23.17 -13.86
N TYR A 82 27.25 22.89 -12.98
CA TYR A 82 27.33 21.82 -12.00
C TYR A 82 26.21 20.82 -12.30
N TYR A 83 26.57 19.54 -12.32
CA TYR A 83 25.65 18.44 -12.61
C TYR A 83 25.62 17.47 -11.45
N PHE A 84 24.43 17.21 -10.94
CA PHE A 84 24.19 16.26 -9.86
C PHE A 84 23.15 15.24 -10.28
N LEU A 85 23.33 13.99 -9.86
CA LEU A 85 22.34 12.94 -10.03
C LEU A 85 22.27 12.06 -8.79
N CYS A 86 21.16 11.35 -8.63
CA CYS A 86 21.09 10.25 -7.70
C CYS A 86 21.73 9.02 -8.35
N GLY A 87 22.64 8.37 -7.63
CA GLY A 87 23.36 7.19 -8.07
C GLY A 87 22.66 5.86 -7.81
N PHE A 88 21.47 5.89 -7.19
CA PHE A 88 20.66 4.69 -7.01
C PHE A 88 20.04 4.27 -8.37
N PRO A 89 19.97 2.96 -8.68
CA PRO A 89 19.48 2.47 -9.96
C PRO A 89 18.09 3.04 -10.33
N GLY A 90 17.95 3.58 -11.55
CA GLY A 90 16.67 4.11 -12.07
C GLY A 90 16.32 5.54 -11.65
N HIS A 91 16.90 6.08 -10.57
CA HIS A 91 16.49 7.39 -10.02
C HIS A 91 16.83 8.57 -10.94
N CYS A 92 18.02 8.55 -11.55
CA CYS A 92 18.41 9.60 -12.49
C CYS A 92 17.54 9.58 -13.75
N GLN A 93 17.16 8.39 -14.22
CA GLN A 93 16.27 8.19 -15.37
C GLN A 93 14.85 8.68 -15.06
N ALA A 94 14.39 8.48 -13.83
CA ALA A 94 13.13 9.00 -13.30
C ALA A 94 13.15 10.52 -13.03
N GLY A 95 14.25 11.22 -13.34
CA GLY A 95 14.32 12.68 -13.27
C GLY A 95 14.97 13.24 -12.00
N GLN A 96 15.47 12.41 -11.08
CA GLN A 96 16.22 12.87 -9.89
C GLN A 96 17.66 13.26 -10.27
N LYS A 97 17.76 14.36 -11.01
CA LYS A 97 19.00 14.94 -11.50
C LYS A 97 18.86 16.46 -11.61
N LEU A 98 19.92 17.19 -11.30
CA LEU A 98 19.96 18.64 -11.22
C LEU A 98 21.10 19.21 -12.06
N HIS A 99 20.80 20.18 -12.91
CA HIS A 99 21.81 21.01 -13.58
C HIS A 99 21.69 22.45 -13.08
N VAL A 100 22.74 22.97 -12.45
CA VAL A 100 22.84 24.36 -12.01
C VAL A 100 23.86 25.11 -12.87
N LEU A 101 23.49 26.31 -13.34
CA LEU A 101 24.41 27.27 -13.96
C LEU A 101 24.75 28.37 -12.96
N VAL A 102 26.05 28.49 -12.64
CA VAL A 102 26.57 29.54 -11.76
C VAL A 102 27.15 30.66 -12.61
N VAL A 103 26.56 31.85 -12.53
CA VAL A 103 26.98 33.02 -13.29
C VAL A 103 27.96 33.88 -12.49
N ALA A 104 28.97 34.43 -13.15
CA ALA A 104 29.90 35.35 -12.49
C ALA A 104 29.16 36.61 -12.02
N THR A 105 29.40 37.06 -10.79
CA THR A 105 28.90 38.35 -10.32
C THR A 105 29.58 39.46 -11.11
N SER A 106 28.84 40.08 -12.03
CA SER A 106 29.26 41.32 -12.67
C SER A 106 29.40 42.38 -11.59
N THR A 107 30.64 42.83 -11.34
CA THR A 107 30.88 44.10 -10.65
C THR A 107 30.39 45.21 -11.56
N ALA A 108 29.25 45.80 -11.24
CA ALA A 108 28.66 46.92 -11.97
C ALA A 108 29.57 48.16 -11.94
N SER A 109 29.67 48.85 -13.08
CA SER A 109 30.01 50.27 -13.20
C SER A 109 28.78 51.04 -13.70
N PRO A 110 28.65 52.34 -13.40
CA PRO A 110 27.37 52.95 -13.02
C PRO A 110 26.46 53.35 -14.18
N SER A 111 25.17 53.32 -13.86
CA SER A 111 24.01 53.75 -14.62
C SER A 111 24.04 55.23 -15.01
N LEU A 112 23.57 55.54 -16.23
CA LEU A 112 22.96 56.83 -16.53
C LEU A 112 21.49 56.64 -16.91
N SER A 113 20.67 57.35 -16.16
CA SER A 113 19.24 57.60 -16.25
C SER A 113 18.79 58.23 -17.57
N LEU A 114 17.52 58.02 -17.94
CA LEU A 114 16.58 59.07 -18.37
C LEU A 114 15.13 58.54 -18.36
N SER A 115 14.22 59.40 -17.93
CA SER A 115 12.81 59.13 -17.59
C SER A 115 11.85 59.51 -18.77
N PRO A 116 10.53 59.76 -18.59
CA PRO A 116 9.44 59.03 -19.27
C PRO A 116 8.56 59.91 -20.20
N ASP A 117 7.59 59.35 -20.95
CA ASP A 117 6.28 60.04 -21.17
C ASP A 117 5.16 59.24 -21.90
N LEU A 118 3.95 59.43 -21.35
CA LEU A 118 2.58 59.62 -21.90
C LEU A 118 1.81 58.61 -22.81
N SER A 119 0.82 57.94 -22.19
CA SER A 119 -0.67 58.09 -22.34
C SER A 119 -1.41 57.82 -23.70
N PRO A 120 -2.77 57.73 -23.78
CA PRO A 120 -3.58 56.48 -23.76
C PRO A 120 -4.72 56.41 -24.85
N VAL A 121 -5.76 55.55 -24.65
CA VAL A 121 -7.19 55.59 -25.16
C VAL A 121 -7.58 54.45 -26.16
N PRO A 122 -8.82 53.89 -26.21
CA PRO A 122 -9.75 53.35 -25.19
C PRO A 122 -10.43 51.99 -25.58
N SER A 123 -11.24 51.43 -24.67
CA SER A 123 -12.20 50.30 -24.88
C SER A 123 -13.61 50.79 -25.29
N PRO A 124 -14.55 49.90 -25.68
CA PRO A 124 -15.65 49.55 -24.74
C PRO A 124 -16.18 48.09 -24.88
N SER A 125 -16.41 47.38 -23.76
CA SER A 125 -17.71 47.06 -23.11
C SER A 125 -18.40 45.81 -23.72
N THR A 126 -19.04 44.87 -23.01
CA THR A 126 -19.87 44.88 -21.79
C THR A 126 -19.98 43.45 -21.21
N GLY A 127 -20.36 43.31 -19.93
CA GLY A 127 -21.17 42.16 -19.49
C GLY A 127 -20.83 41.61 -18.10
N SER A 128 -21.59 42.04 -17.11
CA SER A 128 -21.44 41.79 -15.67
C SER A 128 -22.34 40.62 -15.21
N LYS A 129 -21.89 39.78 -14.27
CA LYS A 129 -22.46 39.64 -12.89
C LYS A 129 -22.06 38.33 -12.17
N ARG A 130 -21.58 38.54 -10.93
CA ARG A 130 -21.75 37.78 -9.66
C ARG A 130 -21.51 36.26 -9.65
N VAL A 131 -20.49 35.88 -8.87
CA VAL A 131 -20.45 34.61 -8.12
C VAL A 131 -20.72 34.90 -6.65
N ILE A 132 -21.66 34.11 -6.10
CA ILE A 132 -22.16 34.11 -4.73
C ILE A 132 -21.17 33.36 -3.83
N LYS A 133 -20.94 33.87 -2.60
CA LYS A 133 -20.26 33.15 -1.52
C LYS A 133 -21.11 31.94 -1.09
N SER A 134 -20.51 30.76 -1.00
CA SER A 134 -20.95 29.75 -0.03
C SER A 134 -19.76 29.23 0.76
N HIS A 135 -19.89 29.37 2.08
CA HIS A 135 -19.14 28.62 3.06
C HIS A 135 -19.47 27.13 2.90
N ASN A 136 -18.45 26.27 2.92
CA ASN A 136 -18.50 25.02 3.67
C ASN A 136 -17.07 24.52 3.91
N SER A 137 -16.58 24.88 5.09
CA SER A 137 -15.45 24.25 5.77
C SER A 137 -15.80 22.80 6.09
N PHE A 138 -15.20 21.85 5.36
CA PHE A 138 -15.16 20.45 5.74
C PHE A 138 -13.92 20.22 6.59
N ASN A 139 -14.10 19.97 7.88
CA ASN A 139 -13.05 19.48 8.78
C ASN A 139 -12.99 17.95 8.63
N PRO A 140 -11.91 17.34 8.09
CA PRO A 140 -11.66 15.93 8.28
C PRO A 140 -11.30 15.69 9.74
N SER A 141 -11.93 14.71 10.37
CA SER A 141 -11.52 14.24 11.70
C SER A 141 -10.05 13.84 11.69
N GLU A 142 -9.34 14.07 12.80
CA GLU A 142 -7.90 13.80 12.96
C GLU A 142 -7.51 12.33 12.70
N SER A 143 -8.47 11.40 12.70
CA SER A 143 -8.27 10.01 12.30
C SER A 143 -8.01 9.84 10.79
N ASN A 144 -8.66 10.63 9.93
CA ASN A 144 -8.46 10.57 8.48
C ASN A 144 -7.16 11.27 8.05
N LEU A 145 -6.80 12.35 8.73
CA LEU A 145 -5.56 13.08 8.45
C LEU A 145 -4.32 12.27 8.83
N CYS A 146 -4.38 11.50 9.92
CA CYS A 146 -3.29 10.62 10.35
C CYS A 146 -3.15 9.38 9.44
N PHE A 147 -4.27 8.87 8.90
CA PHE A 147 -4.27 7.78 7.91
C PHE A 147 -3.66 8.22 6.57
N VAL A 148 -3.94 9.44 6.10
CA VAL A 148 -3.42 10.00 4.84
C VAL A 148 -1.94 10.41 4.97
N LEU A 149 -1.56 11.07 6.07
CA LEU A 149 -0.19 11.58 6.25
C LEU A 149 0.85 10.52 6.63
N CYS A 150 0.47 9.41 7.30
CA CYS A 150 1.39 8.30 7.58
C CYS A 150 1.58 7.33 6.40
N THR A 151 0.66 7.29 5.42
CA THR A 151 0.68 6.31 4.32
C THR A 151 1.38 6.82 3.07
N GLU A 152 1.39 8.13 2.80
CA GLU A 152 1.98 8.65 1.56
C GLU A 152 3.51 8.70 1.55
N MET A 153 4.18 8.86 2.70
CA MET A 153 5.61 9.24 2.72
C MET A 153 6.60 8.09 2.94
N ASP A 154 6.15 6.94 3.45
CA ASP A 154 7.00 5.78 3.78
C ASP A 154 6.64 4.49 3.02
N LEU A 155 5.36 4.26 2.70
CA LEU A 155 4.98 3.14 1.82
C LEU A 155 5.37 3.39 0.36
N SER A 156 5.23 4.62 -0.16
CA SER A 156 5.55 4.94 -1.57
C SER A 156 7.01 4.62 -1.95
N LYS A 157 7.95 4.69 -1.00
CA LYS A 157 9.38 4.40 -1.21
C LYS A 157 9.73 2.92 -1.28
N VAL A 158 9.13 2.10 -0.41
CA VAL A 158 9.28 0.63 -0.41
C VAL A 158 8.56 0.01 -1.61
N THR A 159 7.47 0.65 -2.02
CA THR A 159 6.54 0.15 -3.03
C THR A 159 7.05 0.45 -4.46
N LEU A 160 7.70 1.59 -4.72
CA LEU A 160 8.28 1.90 -6.04
C LEU A 160 9.43 0.95 -6.42
N ASP A 161 10.36 0.66 -5.52
CA ASP A 161 11.57 -0.15 -5.82
C ASP A 161 11.22 -1.63 -6.07
N ILE A 162 10.12 -2.08 -5.48
CA ILE A 162 9.47 -3.36 -5.74
C ILE A 162 8.81 -3.32 -7.12
N PHE A 163 7.97 -2.32 -7.42
CA PHE A 163 7.26 -2.26 -8.70
C PHE A 163 8.17 -2.02 -9.92
N THR A 164 9.27 -1.28 -9.77
CA THR A 164 10.26 -1.10 -10.85
C THR A 164 11.04 -2.38 -11.19
N LYS A 165 11.19 -3.32 -10.23
CA LYS A 165 11.75 -4.66 -10.51
C LYS A 165 10.69 -5.65 -11.02
N LEU A 166 9.42 -5.44 -10.67
CA LEU A 166 8.28 -6.24 -11.14
C LEU A 166 7.92 -5.92 -12.60
N GLU A 167 8.16 -4.67 -13.04
CA GLU A 167 7.80 -4.05 -14.31
C GLU A 167 8.20 -4.81 -15.60
N GLN A 168 9.28 -5.58 -15.61
CA GLN A 168 9.67 -6.36 -16.80
C GLN A 168 9.27 -7.85 -16.76
N LYS A 169 9.04 -8.43 -15.57
CA LYS A 169 8.72 -9.86 -15.40
C LYS A 169 7.21 -10.13 -15.26
N TRP A 170 6.44 -9.21 -14.67
CA TRP A 170 5.04 -9.45 -14.30
C TRP A 170 4.03 -9.22 -15.43
N LEU A 171 4.47 -8.55 -16.49
CA LEU A 171 3.72 -8.41 -17.75
C LEU A 171 4.04 -9.55 -18.75
N SER A 172 4.96 -10.45 -18.40
CA SER A 172 5.26 -11.65 -19.20
C SER A 172 4.15 -12.70 -19.01
N PRO A 173 3.52 -13.21 -20.07
CA PRO A 173 2.33 -14.07 -20.01
C PRO A 173 2.61 -15.52 -19.55
N ARG A 174 3.76 -15.81 -18.93
CA ARG A 174 4.19 -17.20 -18.68
C ARG A 174 3.99 -17.73 -17.27
N LYS A 175 3.68 -16.89 -16.27
CA LYS A 175 3.60 -17.32 -14.86
C LYS A 175 2.26 -17.04 -14.24
N THR A 176 1.82 -17.95 -13.37
CA THR A 176 0.61 -17.79 -12.57
C THR A 176 0.86 -16.83 -11.41
N ARG A 177 0.04 -15.78 -11.31
CA ARG A 177 0.19 -14.67 -10.36
C ARG A 177 -0.75 -14.84 -9.17
N ILE A 178 -0.16 -14.86 -7.98
CA ILE A 178 -0.82 -15.05 -6.69
C ILE A 178 -0.75 -13.74 -5.90
N LEU A 179 -1.90 -13.23 -5.48
CA LEU A 179 -1.99 -12.17 -4.47
C LEU A 179 -2.37 -12.81 -3.13
N SER A 180 -1.55 -12.61 -2.10
CA SER A 180 -1.83 -13.04 -0.74
C SER A 180 -1.86 -11.85 0.21
N ILE A 181 -2.92 -11.72 1.00
CA ILE A 181 -3.11 -10.62 1.94
C ILE A 181 -3.24 -11.17 3.35
N ASP A 182 -2.29 -10.82 4.22
CA ASP A 182 -2.31 -11.30 5.60
C ASP A 182 -3.51 -10.77 6.40
N GLY A 183 -3.79 -11.46 7.51
CA GLY A 183 -4.58 -10.90 8.59
C GLY A 183 -3.82 -9.82 9.37
N GLY A 184 -4.23 -9.62 10.63
CA GLY A 184 -3.61 -8.66 11.54
C GLY A 184 -4.31 -7.29 11.56
N GLY A 185 -4.50 -6.77 12.77
CA GLY A 185 -5.18 -5.50 13.01
C GLY A 185 -6.65 -5.49 12.55
N THR A 186 -7.21 -4.29 12.40
CA THR A 186 -8.61 -4.08 11.97
C THR A 186 -8.75 -3.23 10.72
N THR A 187 -7.66 -2.65 10.20
CA THR A 187 -7.72 -1.55 9.22
C THR A 187 -7.11 -1.89 7.87
N ALA A 188 -6.36 -3.00 7.74
CA ALA A 188 -5.61 -3.38 6.53
C ALA A 188 -4.80 -2.23 5.90
N VAL A 189 -4.24 -1.32 6.71
CA VAL A 189 -3.62 -0.06 6.21
C VAL A 189 -2.53 -0.36 5.19
N VAL A 190 -1.60 -1.26 5.52
CA VAL A 190 -0.43 -1.54 4.70
C VAL A 190 -0.84 -2.24 3.40
N ALA A 191 -1.65 -3.30 3.51
CA ALA A 191 -2.14 -4.03 2.34
C ALA A 191 -2.99 -3.12 1.43
N GLY A 192 -3.91 -2.36 2.02
CA GLY A 192 -4.77 -1.42 1.29
C GLY A 192 -3.98 -0.36 0.54
N ALA A 193 -3.03 0.30 1.20
CA ALA A 193 -2.17 1.28 0.55
C ALA A 193 -1.31 0.66 -0.57
N SER A 194 -0.77 -0.55 -0.35
CA SER A 194 0.01 -1.27 -1.36
C SER A 194 -0.83 -1.60 -2.59
N ILE A 195 -2.07 -2.05 -2.40
CA ILE A 195 -3.00 -2.42 -3.47
C ILE A 195 -3.47 -1.18 -4.26
N LEU A 196 -3.77 -0.07 -3.60
CA LEU A 196 -4.12 1.19 -4.29
C LEU A 196 -2.97 1.65 -5.19
N HIS A 197 -1.76 1.65 -4.65
CA HIS A 197 -0.59 2.06 -5.42
C HIS A 197 -0.35 1.12 -6.60
N LEU A 198 -0.49 -0.21 -6.39
CA LEU A 198 -0.35 -1.20 -7.45
C LEU A 198 -1.37 -0.99 -8.58
N GLU A 199 -2.64 -0.78 -8.25
CA GLU A 199 -3.68 -0.52 -9.25
C GLU A 199 -3.38 0.76 -10.05
N ASP A 200 -2.97 1.83 -9.37
CA ASP A 200 -2.59 3.09 -10.02
C ASP A 200 -1.37 2.90 -10.96
N GLN A 201 -0.36 2.11 -10.57
CA GLN A 201 0.80 1.80 -11.42
C GLN A 201 0.41 0.93 -12.63
N ILE A 202 -0.45 -0.07 -12.42
CA ILE A 202 -0.97 -0.92 -13.50
C ILE A 202 -1.63 -0.05 -14.57
N ARG A 203 -2.54 0.85 -14.16
CA ARG A 203 -3.26 1.76 -15.09
C ARG A 203 -2.31 2.67 -15.86
N LEU A 204 -1.28 3.21 -15.18
CA LEU A 204 -0.27 4.06 -15.81
C LEU A 204 0.54 3.30 -16.87
N GLN A 205 0.92 2.05 -16.60
CA GLN A 205 1.77 1.26 -17.51
C GLN A 205 1.00 0.68 -18.68
N THR A 206 -0.24 0.24 -18.45
CA THR A 206 -1.08 -0.33 -19.51
C THR A 206 -1.73 0.75 -20.37
N GLY A 207 -1.85 1.97 -19.83
CA GLY A 207 -2.66 3.03 -20.43
C GLY A 207 -4.16 2.78 -20.33
N ASP A 208 -4.59 1.72 -19.64
CA ASP A 208 -5.99 1.37 -19.44
C ASP A 208 -6.49 1.90 -18.09
N PRO A 209 -7.35 2.93 -18.07
CA PRO A 209 -7.91 3.47 -16.82
C PRO A 209 -8.88 2.52 -16.14
N HIS A 210 -9.37 1.48 -16.82
CA HIS A 210 -10.29 0.48 -16.29
C HIS A 210 -9.59 -0.78 -15.78
N ALA A 211 -8.27 -0.87 -15.92
CA ALA A 211 -7.51 -1.98 -15.37
C ALA A 211 -7.70 -2.07 -13.84
N GLN A 212 -7.93 -3.29 -13.38
CA GLN A 212 -8.18 -3.61 -11.97
C GLN A 212 -7.21 -4.70 -11.50
N ILE A 213 -7.02 -4.80 -10.19
CA ILE A 213 -6.15 -5.82 -9.59
C ILE A 213 -6.52 -7.24 -10.06
N SER A 214 -7.81 -7.56 -10.15
CA SER A 214 -8.27 -8.88 -10.58
C SER A 214 -7.82 -9.24 -12.00
N ASP A 215 -7.56 -8.29 -12.90
CA ASP A 215 -7.10 -8.56 -14.26
C ASP A 215 -5.65 -9.09 -14.28
N PHE A 216 -4.86 -8.78 -13.25
CA PHE A 216 -3.43 -9.07 -13.16
C PHE A 216 -3.10 -10.23 -12.24
N PHE A 217 -4.05 -10.70 -11.43
CA PHE A 217 -3.87 -11.87 -10.57
C PHE A 217 -4.79 -13.02 -10.98
N ASP A 218 -4.24 -14.22 -10.94
CA ASP A 218 -4.95 -15.45 -11.31
C ASP A 218 -5.64 -16.08 -10.10
N ILE A 219 -5.18 -15.74 -8.89
CA ILE A 219 -5.78 -16.16 -7.62
C ILE A 219 -5.50 -15.12 -6.53
N VAL A 220 -6.47 -14.93 -5.64
CA VAL A 220 -6.33 -14.08 -4.46
C VAL A 220 -6.58 -14.91 -3.21
N ALA A 221 -5.77 -14.72 -2.19
CA ALA A 221 -5.93 -15.33 -0.88
C ALA A 221 -5.88 -14.27 0.21
N GLY A 222 -6.70 -14.41 1.26
CA GLY A 222 -6.71 -13.45 2.34
C GLY A 222 -7.19 -14.00 3.66
N THR A 223 -6.57 -13.57 4.76
CA THR A 223 -6.91 -13.96 6.13
C THR A 223 -7.42 -12.76 6.94
N GLY A 224 -8.41 -12.95 7.82
CA GLY A 224 -8.95 -11.88 8.67
C GLY A 224 -9.39 -10.67 7.86
N ILE A 225 -8.85 -9.49 8.18
CA ILE A 225 -9.11 -8.26 7.42
C ILE A 225 -8.59 -8.35 5.96
N GLY A 226 -7.50 -9.08 5.72
CA GLY A 226 -7.02 -9.40 4.38
C GLY A 226 -7.98 -10.31 3.60
N GLY A 227 -8.73 -11.17 4.30
CA GLY A 227 -9.79 -11.98 3.71
C GLY A 227 -11.00 -11.15 3.27
N ILE A 228 -11.36 -10.13 4.06
CA ILE A 228 -12.38 -9.14 3.66
C ILE A 228 -11.92 -8.38 2.42
N LEU A 229 -10.69 -7.86 2.43
CA LEU A 229 -10.13 -7.13 1.30
C LEU A 229 -10.03 -8.00 0.04
N ALA A 230 -9.54 -9.23 0.17
CA ALA A 230 -9.46 -10.20 -0.91
C ALA A 230 -10.83 -10.49 -1.53
N ALA A 231 -11.85 -10.74 -0.70
CA ALA A 231 -13.20 -11.01 -1.16
C ALA A 231 -13.82 -9.80 -1.91
N LEU A 232 -13.60 -8.57 -1.43
CA LEU A 232 -14.05 -7.35 -2.12
C LEU A 232 -13.39 -7.21 -3.50
N LEU A 233 -12.08 -7.47 -3.61
CA LEU A 233 -11.35 -7.34 -4.88
C LEU A 233 -11.80 -8.31 -5.98
N VAL A 234 -12.48 -9.41 -5.61
CA VAL A 234 -12.87 -10.46 -6.56
C VAL A 234 -14.37 -10.77 -6.55
N ALA A 235 -15.19 -10.03 -5.80
CA ALA A 235 -16.65 -10.18 -5.81
C ALA A 235 -17.20 -9.89 -7.21
N ASP A 236 -17.93 -10.83 -7.81
CA ASP A 236 -18.40 -10.72 -9.20
C ASP A 236 -19.66 -9.86 -9.32
N ASP A 237 -19.66 -8.91 -10.26
CA ASP A 237 -20.81 -8.10 -10.63
C ASP A 237 -21.86 -8.88 -11.47
N GLY A 238 -21.57 -10.13 -11.82
CA GLY A 238 -22.39 -11.00 -12.65
C GLY A 238 -21.98 -11.06 -14.12
N SER A 239 -21.07 -10.20 -14.54
CA SER A 239 -20.47 -10.21 -15.88
C SER A 239 -19.11 -10.91 -15.92
N GLY A 240 -18.64 -11.42 -14.77
CA GLY A 240 -17.28 -11.95 -14.60
C GLY A 240 -16.26 -10.86 -14.27
N LYS A 241 -16.71 -9.66 -13.90
CA LYS A 241 -15.85 -8.52 -13.52
C LYS A 241 -16.03 -8.19 -12.03
N PRO A 242 -15.01 -7.59 -11.38
CA PRO A 242 -15.13 -7.24 -9.98
C PRO A 242 -16.12 -6.08 -9.77
N MET A 243 -16.98 -6.22 -8.77
CA MET A 243 -17.95 -5.21 -8.34
C MET A 243 -17.28 -3.99 -7.68
N PHE A 244 -16.04 -4.14 -7.19
CA PHE A 244 -15.30 -3.10 -6.50
C PHE A 244 -13.96 -2.84 -7.17
N THR A 245 -13.58 -1.57 -7.31
CA THR A 245 -12.17 -1.21 -7.55
C THR A 245 -11.35 -1.40 -6.27
N ALA A 246 -10.01 -1.43 -6.36
CA ALA A 246 -9.16 -1.38 -5.18
C ALA A 246 -9.51 -0.20 -4.26
N ARG A 247 -9.83 0.95 -4.86
CA ARG A 247 -10.23 2.18 -4.15
C ARG A 247 -11.53 2.01 -3.38
N ASP A 248 -12.53 1.37 -3.98
CA ASP A 248 -13.80 1.11 -3.31
C ASP A 248 -13.64 0.09 -2.18
N ALA A 249 -12.86 -0.97 -2.39
CA ALA A 249 -12.60 -1.99 -1.38
C ALA A 249 -11.88 -1.41 -0.14
N VAL A 250 -10.85 -0.59 -0.34
CA VAL A 250 -10.13 0.07 0.76
C VAL A 250 -11.01 1.13 1.45
N ARG A 251 -11.79 1.89 0.67
CA ARG A 251 -12.75 2.86 1.21
C ARG A 251 -13.78 2.16 2.10
N PHE A 252 -14.34 1.04 1.66
CA PHE A 252 -15.29 0.26 2.44
C PHE A 252 -14.72 -0.12 3.80
N ILE A 253 -13.51 -0.70 3.84
CA ILE A 253 -12.87 -1.10 5.11
C ILE A 253 -12.65 0.09 6.04
N SER A 254 -12.22 1.23 5.49
CA SER A 254 -11.95 2.44 6.26
C SER A 254 -13.23 3.06 6.83
N GLU A 255 -14.24 3.28 5.99
CA GLU A 255 -15.50 3.91 6.38
C GLU A 255 -16.35 3.01 7.29
N LYS A 256 -16.35 1.70 7.03
CA LYS A 256 -17.09 0.73 7.84
C LYS A 256 -16.29 0.19 9.01
N ASN A 257 -15.09 0.70 9.29
CA ASN A 257 -14.24 0.16 10.35
C ASN A 257 -14.93 0.08 11.72
N SER A 258 -15.64 1.15 12.10
CA SER A 258 -16.37 1.20 13.36
C SER A 258 -17.58 0.27 13.40
N GLU A 259 -18.16 -0.08 12.24
CA GLU A 259 -19.26 -1.05 12.13
C GLU A 259 -18.73 -2.48 12.16
N LEU A 260 -17.62 -2.75 11.47
CA LEU A 260 -16.95 -4.04 11.41
C LEU A 260 -16.36 -4.42 12.78
N PHE A 261 -15.75 -3.48 13.48
CA PHE A 261 -15.04 -3.74 14.73
C PHE A 261 -15.59 -2.92 15.92
N GLU A 262 -16.92 -2.73 15.96
CA GLU A 262 -17.62 -1.98 17.02
C GLU A 262 -17.37 -2.58 18.42
N ILE A 263 -16.48 -1.97 19.21
CA ILE A 263 -16.16 -2.47 20.56
C ILE A 263 -17.31 -2.19 21.52
N ARG A 264 -17.88 -3.27 22.08
CA ARG A 264 -18.84 -3.23 23.19
C ARG A 264 -18.19 -3.69 24.48
N HIS A 265 -18.51 -2.97 25.55
CA HIS A 265 -18.12 -3.33 26.91
C HIS A 265 -19.13 -4.32 27.49
N THR A 266 -18.64 -5.49 27.90
CA THR A 266 -19.43 -6.60 28.43
C THR A 266 -18.89 -7.05 29.80
N GLY A 267 -19.74 -7.72 30.59
CA GLY A 267 -19.41 -8.24 31.92
C GLY A 267 -19.56 -7.23 33.08
N VAL A 268 -19.48 -7.76 34.31
CA VAL A 268 -19.55 -6.95 35.55
C VAL A 268 -18.32 -6.01 35.58
N PHE A 269 -18.54 -4.73 35.86
CA PHE A 269 -17.54 -3.65 35.77
C PHE A 269 -16.95 -3.38 34.37
N ARG A 270 -17.60 -3.81 33.27
CA ARG A 270 -17.20 -3.46 31.87
C ARG A 270 -15.77 -3.89 31.48
N ARG A 271 -15.22 -4.92 32.14
CA ARG A 271 -13.83 -5.37 31.94
C ARG A 271 -13.58 -6.09 30.61
N ASN A 272 -14.60 -6.68 29.97
CA ASN A 272 -14.42 -7.40 28.70
C ASN A 272 -14.82 -6.52 27.51
N ARG A 273 -13.91 -6.38 26.55
CA ARG A 273 -14.17 -5.70 25.26
C ARG A 273 -14.42 -6.77 24.21
N ARG A 274 -15.60 -6.76 23.58
CA ARG A 274 -15.93 -7.64 22.45
C ARG A 274 -16.59 -6.84 21.36
N CYS A 275 -16.32 -7.19 20.11
CA CYS A 275 -16.94 -6.58 18.97
C CYS A 275 -18.38 -7.08 18.77
N SER A 276 -19.24 -6.19 18.31
CA SER A 276 -20.64 -6.46 17.99
C SER A 276 -20.74 -7.31 16.71
N ALA A 277 -21.15 -8.57 16.82
CA ALA A 277 -21.31 -9.47 15.67
C ALA A 277 -22.32 -8.90 14.66
N GLY A 278 -23.50 -8.49 15.12
CA GLY A 278 -24.57 -8.08 14.22
C GLY A 278 -24.31 -6.79 13.44
N SER A 279 -23.39 -5.92 13.91
CA SER A 279 -22.99 -4.73 13.14
C SER A 279 -22.12 -5.14 11.93
N MET A 280 -21.11 -5.97 12.18
CA MET A 280 -20.27 -6.54 11.13
C MET A 280 -21.08 -7.35 10.12
N ASP A 281 -22.00 -8.20 10.60
CA ASP A 281 -22.83 -9.05 9.74
C ASP A 281 -23.65 -8.20 8.76
N ARG A 282 -24.32 -7.13 9.24
CA ARG A 282 -25.09 -6.22 8.37
C ARG A 282 -24.21 -5.48 7.37
N ALA A 283 -23.05 -4.99 7.79
CA ALA A 283 -22.15 -4.25 6.91
C ALA A 283 -21.60 -5.14 5.79
N LEU A 284 -21.20 -6.37 6.11
CA LEU A 284 -20.69 -7.34 5.13
C LEU A 284 -21.82 -7.87 4.23
N GLU A 285 -22.99 -8.21 4.78
CA GLU A 285 -24.12 -8.68 3.98
C GLU A 285 -24.58 -7.61 2.98
N ALA A 286 -24.61 -6.33 3.38
CA ALA A 286 -24.92 -5.23 2.48
C ALA A 286 -23.86 -5.06 1.38
N ALA A 287 -22.58 -5.27 1.68
CA ALA A 287 -21.50 -5.14 0.71
C ALA A 287 -21.48 -6.30 -0.31
N PHE A 288 -21.75 -7.53 0.14
CA PHE A 288 -21.75 -8.72 -0.72
C PHE A 288 -23.15 -9.05 -1.24
N ARG A 289 -23.97 -8.03 -1.48
CA ARG A 289 -25.26 -8.14 -2.15
C ARG A 289 -25.18 -7.35 -3.45
N ARG A 290 -25.41 -8.04 -4.57
CA ARG A 290 -25.44 -7.44 -5.89
C ARG A 290 -26.71 -6.62 -6.10
N ASP A 291 -26.68 -5.71 -7.07
CA ASP A 291 -27.80 -4.81 -7.42
C ASP A 291 -29.11 -5.54 -7.74
N ASP A 292 -29.05 -6.79 -8.22
CA ASP A 292 -30.23 -7.63 -8.46
C ASP A 292 -30.78 -8.30 -7.19
N GLY A 293 -30.21 -8.00 -6.03
CA GLY A 293 -30.60 -8.52 -4.73
C GLY A 293 -29.96 -9.86 -4.36
N LYS A 294 -29.15 -10.46 -5.24
CA LYS A 294 -28.46 -11.74 -4.96
C LYS A 294 -27.38 -11.54 -3.89
N VAL A 295 -27.43 -12.36 -2.85
CA VAL A 295 -26.32 -12.49 -1.87
C VAL A 295 -25.23 -13.35 -2.49
N LEU A 296 -24.03 -12.80 -2.59
CA LEU A 296 -22.91 -13.45 -3.26
C LEU A 296 -22.35 -14.61 -2.44
N THR A 297 -22.01 -15.70 -3.12
CA THR A 297 -21.36 -16.88 -2.55
C THR A 297 -19.92 -17.03 -3.03
N MET A 298 -19.19 -18.03 -2.53
CA MET A 298 -17.83 -18.34 -2.97
C MET A 298 -17.73 -18.55 -4.48
N LYS A 299 -18.79 -19.08 -5.12
CA LYS A 299 -18.86 -19.23 -6.60
C LYS A 299 -18.91 -17.90 -7.33
N ASP A 300 -19.53 -16.90 -6.72
CA ASP A 300 -19.77 -15.57 -7.30
C ASP A 300 -18.53 -14.67 -7.12
N THR A 301 -17.38 -15.22 -7.44
CA THR A 301 -16.09 -14.53 -7.46
C THR A 301 -15.50 -14.61 -8.86
N CYS A 302 -15.00 -13.48 -9.39
CA CYS A 302 -14.46 -13.40 -10.75
C CYS A 302 -13.08 -14.07 -10.88
N LYS A 303 -12.40 -14.28 -9.75
CA LYS A 303 -11.13 -15.00 -9.65
C LYS A 303 -11.18 -16.05 -8.54
N PRO A 304 -10.42 -17.16 -8.64
CA PRO A 304 -10.17 -18.05 -7.52
C PRO A 304 -9.84 -17.29 -6.24
N LEU A 305 -10.57 -17.63 -5.16
CA LEU A 305 -10.45 -17.02 -3.84
C LEU A 305 -10.18 -18.10 -2.80
N LEU A 306 -9.22 -17.86 -1.90
CA LEU A 306 -8.96 -18.67 -0.72
C LEU A 306 -9.07 -17.82 0.55
N VAL A 307 -9.88 -18.28 1.51
CA VAL A 307 -10.03 -17.62 2.82
C VAL A 307 -9.94 -18.68 3.92
N PRO A 308 -8.89 -18.67 4.75
CA PRO A 308 -8.74 -19.64 5.84
C PRO A 308 -9.51 -19.22 7.09
N CYS A 309 -9.91 -20.22 7.86
CA CYS A 309 -10.36 -20.14 9.24
C CYS A 309 -9.88 -21.39 10.01
N TYR A 310 -10.12 -21.44 11.31
CA TYR A 310 -9.95 -22.66 12.09
C TYR A 310 -11.33 -23.16 12.54
N ASP A 311 -11.66 -24.40 12.23
CA ASP A 311 -12.94 -25.01 12.59
C ASP A 311 -12.81 -25.75 13.92
N LEU A 312 -13.57 -25.30 14.91
CA LEU A 312 -13.61 -25.93 16.23
C LEU A 312 -14.32 -27.29 16.22
N LYS A 313 -15.19 -27.57 15.24
CA LYS A 313 -15.87 -28.88 15.17
C LYS A 313 -14.91 -29.98 14.73
N SER A 314 -14.15 -29.75 13.67
CA SER A 314 -13.13 -30.68 13.19
C SER A 314 -11.79 -30.56 13.91
N SER A 315 -11.57 -29.49 14.69
CA SER A 315 -10.27 -29.16 15.31
C SER A 315 -9.14 -29.08 14.29
N ALA A 316 -9.44 -28.47 13.13
CA ALA A 316 -8.51 -28.35 12.01
C ALA A 316 -8.66 -27.01 11.29
N PRO A 317 -7.61 -26.54 10.59
CA PRO A 317 -7.74 -25.46 9.62
C PRO A 317 -8.77 -25.82 8.54
N PHE A 318 -9.61 -24.86 8.17
CA PHE A 318 -10.57 -24.98 7.09
C PHE A 318 -10.39 -23.81 6.12
N VAL A 319 -10.23 -24.10 4.83
CA VAL A 319 -10.04 -23.09 3.78
C VAL A 319 -11.27 -23.04 2.90
N PHE A 320 -12.00 -21.93 2.96
CA PHE A 320 -13.04 -21.63 1.99
C PHE A 320 -12.37 -21.40 0.63
N SER A 321 -12.73 -22.17 -0.39
CA SER A 321 -12.15 -22.07 -1.72
C SER A 321 -13.23 -22.03 -2.80
N ARG A 322 -13.04 -21.16 -3.81
CA ARG A 322 -13.92 -21.12 -4.99
C ARG A 322 -13.93 -22.47 -5.73
N ALA A 323 -12.79 -23.17 -5.78
CA ALA A 323 -12.68 -24.49 -6.39
C ALA A 323 -13.62 -25.51 -5.71
N GLY A 324 -13.56 -25.61 -4.37
CA GLY A 324 -14.45 -26.50 -3.61
C GLY A 324 -15.92 -26.13 -3.78
N ALA A 325 -16.24 -24.83 -3.74
CA ALA A 325 -17.59 -24.35 -4.00
C ALA A 325 -18.08 -24.80 -5.38
N SER A 326 -17.25 -24.63 -6.41
CA SER A 326 -17.56 -25.01 -7.81
C SER A 326 -17.81 -26.51 -8.00
N GLU A 327 -17.17 -27.35 -7.18
CA GLU A 327 -17.36 -28.80 -7.19
C GLU A 327 -18.62 -29.25 -6.45
N SER A 328 -18.95 -28.62 -5.31
CA SER A 328 -20.10 -29.03 -4.51
C SER A 328 -20.78 -27.85 -3.80
N PRO A 329 -22.12 -27.76 -3.83
CA PRO A 329 -22.88 -26.83 -2.99
C PRO A 329 -22.57 -26.94 -1.50
N SER A 330 -22.10 -28.11 -1.04
CA SER A 330 -21.69 -28.33 0.35
C SER A 330 -20.41 -27.58 0.73
N PHE A 331 -19.67 -27.04 -0.23
CA PHE A 331 -18.52 -26.16 0.01
C PHE A 331 -18.74 -24.74 -0.50
N ASP A 332 -19.97 -24.41 -0.90
CA ASP A 332 -20.34 -23.05 -1.28
C ASP A 332 -20.99 -22.33 -0.10
N PHE A 333 -20.49 -21.15 0.22
CA PHE A 333 -20.85 -20.36 1.39
C PHE A 333 -21.02 -18.90 0.99
N GLU A 334 -21.92 -18.18 1.65
CA GLU A 334 -22.09 -16.74 1.42
C GLU A 334 -20.81 -15.97 1.80
N LEU A 335 -20.34 -15.08 0.92
CA LEU A 335 -19.07 -14.36 1.09
C LEU A 335 -19.01 -13.57 2.40
N TRP A 336 -20.12 -12.95 2.80
CA TRP A 336 -20.17 -12.19 4.04
C TRP A 336 -19.98 -13.09 5.27
N LYS A 337 -20.49 -14.33 5.26
CA LYS A 337 -20.28 -15.32 6.33
C LYS A 337 -18.84 -15.83 6.35
N VAL A 338 -18.24 -16.01 5.18
CA VAL A 338 -16.81 -16.38 5.05
C VAL A 338 -15.91 -15.28 5.62
N CYS A 339 -16.17 -14.02 5.26
CA CYS A 339 -15.50 -12.84 5.82
C CYS A 339 -15.67 -12.75 7.35
N ARG A 340 -16.87 -13.08 7.85
CA ARG A 340 -17.16 -13.13 9.28
C ARG A 340 -16.38 -14.23 10.00
N ALA A 341 -16.28 -15.41 9.40
CA ALA A 341 -15.53 -16.55 9.92
C ALA A 341 -14.03 -16.25 10.05
N THR A 342 -13.40 -15.79 8.97
CA THR A 342 -11.96 -15.49 8.98
C THR A 342 -11.61 -14.33 9.93
N SER A 343 -12.56 -13.43 10.22
CA SER A 343 -12.34 -12.29 11.13
C SER A 343 -12.69 -12.58 12.60
N ALA A 344 -13.09 -13.81 12.94
CA ALA A 344 -13.59 -14.16 14.28
C ALA A 344 -12.46 -14.33 15.32
N SER A 345 -11.63 -13.29 15.51
CA SER A 345 -10.48 -13.32 16.42
C SER A 345 -10.94 -13.56 17.86
N PRO A 346 -10.39 -14.54 18.61
CA PRO A 346 -10.83 -14.81 19.99
C PRO A 346 -10.74 -13.61 20.93
N SER A 347 -9.87 -12.64 20.60
CA SER A 347 -9.71 -11.40 21.35
C SER A 347 -10.83 -10.37 21.09
N LEU A 348 -11.52 -10.46 19.95
CA LEU A 348 -12.52 -9.49 19.49
C LEU A 348 -13.92 -10.10 19.39
N PHE A 349 -14.05 -11.32 18.85
CA PHE A 349 -15.33 -11.95 18.53
C PHE A 349 -15.49 -13.32 19.20
N LYS A 350 -16.75 -13.75 19.31
CA LYS A 350 -17.07 -15.16 19.56
C LYS A 350 -16.87 -15.97 18.28
N PRO A 351 -16.61 -17.29 18.38
CA PRO A 351 -16.70 -18.19 17.24
C PRO A 351 -18.05 -18.05 16.53
N VAL A 352 -18.06 -18.23 15.21
CA VAL A 352 -19.25 -18.09 14.37
C VAL A 352 -19.56 -19.43 13.69
N ASN A 353 -20.82 -19.86 13.75
CA ASN A 353 -21.25 -21.03 13.01
C ASN A 353 -21.65 -20.62 11.60
N VAL A 354 -20.88 -21.07 10.61
CA VAL A 354 -21.12 -20.85 9.19
C VAL A 354 -21.62 -22.16 8.58
N VAL A 355 -22.62 -22.08 7.69
CA VAL A 355 -23.27 -23.23 7.07
C VAL A 355 -23.27 -23.02 5.56
N SER A 356 -23.05 -24.09 4.80
CA SER A 356 -23.08 -24.08 3.34
C SER A 356 -24.48 -23.77 2.80
N VAL A 357 -24.56 -23.34 1.54
CA VAL A 357 -25.84 -22.98 0.90
C VAL A 357 -26.84 -24.13 0.88
N ASP A 358 -26.37 -25.37 0.85
CA ASP A 358 -27.21 -26.58 0.89
C ASP A 358 -27.47 -27.12 2.31
N GLY A 359 -26.93 -26.47 3.34
CA GLY A 359 -27.11 -26.88 4.74
C GLY A 359 -26.28 -28.09 5.19
N LYS A 360 -25.52 -28.75 4.31
CA LYS A 360 -24.87 -30.04 4.62
C LYS A 360 -23.55 -29.90 5.36
N THR A 361 -22.80 -28.84 5.10
CA THR A 361 -21.53 -28.58 5.77
C THR A 361 -21.69 -27.43 6.73
N SER A 362 -21.13 -27.56 7.92
CA SER A 362 -21.08 -26.47 8.88
C SER A 362 -19.72 -26.39 9.57
N CYS A 363 -19.23 -25.17 9.77
CA CYS A 363 -17.95 -24.86 10.38
C CYS A 363 -18.21 -23.96 11.60
N LEU A 364 -17.71 -24.34 12.77
CA LEU A 364 -17.67 -23.44 13.92
C LEU A 364 -16.35 -22.68 13.88
N ALA A 365 -16.34 -21.61 13.11
CA ALA A 365 -15.14 -20.90 12.72
C ALA A 365 -14.62 -19.95 13.81
N VAL A 366 -13.30 -19.95 13.95
CA VAL A 366 -12.51 -18.87 14.54
C VAL A 366 -11.50 -18.36 13.51
N ASP A 367 -10.94 -17.19 13.80
CA ASP A 367 -9.99 -16.48 12.94
C ASP A 367 -8.90 -17.38 12.32
N GLY A 368 -8.74 -17.25 11.01
CA GLY A 368 -7.72 -17.99 10.26
C GLY A 368 -6.30 -17.58 10.61
N GLY A 369 -6.10 -16.40 11.19
CA GLY A 369 -4.81 -15.87 11.61
C GLY A 369 -4.09 -16.75 12.63
N LEU A 370 -4.82 -17.56 13.39
CA LEU A 370 -4.24 -18.49 14.36
C LEU A 370 -3.44 -19.63 13.70
N VAL A 371 -3.70 -19.92 12.43
CA VAL A 371 -3.10 -21.06 11.72
C VAL A 371 -2.54 -20.71 10.34
N MET A 372 -3.05 -19.68 9.69
CA MET A 372 -2.70 -19.25 8.34
C MET A 372 -2.79 -17.71 8.21
N ASN A 373 -2.12 -16.95 9.11
CA ASN A 373 -2.14 -15.49 9.04
C ASN A 373 -1.57 -14.95 7.72
N ASN A 374 -0.52 -15.58 7.20
CA ASN A 374 -0.02 -15.40 5.85
C ASN A 374 -0.50 -16.57 4.97
N PRO A 375 -1.56 -16.40 4.17
CA PRO A 375 -2.13 -17.49 3.39
C PRO A 375 -1.32 -17.83 2.11
N SER A 376 -0.13 -17.24 1.91
CA SER A 376 0.68 -17.46 0.70
C SER A 376 1.04 -18.92 0.49
N ALA A 377 1.40 -19.66 1.55
CA ALA A 377 1.72 -21.09 1.44
C ALA A 377 0.50 -21.92 1.03
N ALA A 378 -0.69 -21.59 1.53
CA ALA A 378 -1.93 -22.23 1.14
C ALA A 378 -2.26 -21.93 -0.33
N ALA A 379 -2.07 -20.69 -0.78
CA ALA A 379 -2.29 -20.29 -2.16
C ALA A 379 -1.32 -20.96 -3.13
N VAL A 380 -0.01 -20.96 -2.83
CA VAL A 380 1.00 -21.67 -3.62
C VAL A 380 0.67 -23.16 -3.72
N THR A 381 0.35 -23.80 -2.59
CA THR A 381 -0.01 -25.22 -2.57
C THR A 381 -1.27 -25.48 -3.39
N HIS A 382 -2.29 -24.62 -3.29
CA HIS A 382 -3.52 -24.74 -4.06
C HIS A 382 -3.24 -24.67 -5.57
N VAL A 383 -2.49 -23.67 -6.02
CA VAL A 383 -2.13 -23.51 -7.44
C VAL A 383 -1.31 -24.69 -7.95
N LEU A 384 -0.36 -25.19 -7.16
CA LEU A 384 0.46 -26.34 -7.56
C LEU A 384 -0.36 -27.63 -7.74
N HIS A 385 -1.43 -27.84 -6.97
CA HIS A 385 -2.16 -29.11 -6.96
C HIS A 385 -3.51 -29.06 -7.69
N ASN A 386 -4.09 -27.88 -7.91
CA ASN A 386 -5.32 -27.72 -8.67
C ASN A 386 -5.05 -27.63 -10.18
N LYS A 387 -4.73 -28.77 -10.80
CA LYS A 387 -4.44 -28.86 -12.25
C LYS A 387 -5.64 -28.58 -13.14
N ARG A 388 -6.86 -28.63 -12.58
CA ARG A 388 -8.07 -28.26 -13.30
C ARG A 388 -8.05 -26.77 -13.65
N ASP A 389 -7.70 -25.93 -12.68
CA ASP A 389 -7.66 -24.47 -12.87
C ASP A 389 -6.28 -23.99 -13.34
N PHE A 390 -5.20 -24.70 -12.99
CA PHE A 390 -3.81 -24.35 -13.28
C PHE A 390 -3.02 -25.50 -13.93
N PRO A 391 -3.39 -25.94 -15.16
CA PRO A 391 -2.78 -27.10 -15.80
C PRO A 391 -1.31 -26.91 -16.19
N SER A 392 -0.87 -25.66 -16.41
CA SER A 392 0.48 -25.33 -16.88
C SER A 392 1.52 -25.16 -15.77
N VAL A 393 1.08 -25.09 -14.51
CA VAL A 393 1.99 -24.91 -13.37
C VAL A 393 2.59 -26.25 -13.00
N ASN A 394 3.92 -26.39 -12.96
CA ASN A 394 4.61 -27.61 -12.57
C ASN A 394 5.43 -27.45 -11.29
N GLY A 395 5.84 -26.22 -10.97
CA GLY A 395 6.59 -25.92 -9.76
C GLY A 395 6.51 -24.44 -9.39
N VAL A 396 7.24 -24.08 -8.33
CA VAL A 396 7.33 -22.69 -7.86
C VAL A 396 7.95 -21.75 -8.90
N ASP A 397 8.73 -22.29 -9.84
CA ASP A 397 9.30 -21.53 -10.96
C ASP A 397 8.25 -21.01 -11.94
N ASP A 398 7.04 -21.56 -11.94
CA ASP A 398 5.93 -21.09 -12.78
C ASP A 398 5.06 -20.05 -12.06
N LEU A 399 5.43 -19.65 -10.84
CA LEU A 399 4.64 -18.79 -9.98
C LEU A 399 5.26 -17.40 -9.82
N LEU A 400 4.41 -16.42 -9.62
CA LEU A 400 4.72 -15.08 -9.12
C LEU A 400 3.82 -14.81 -7.92
N VAL A 401 4.38 -14.46 -6.78
CA VAL A 401 3.65 -14.31 -5.53
C VAL A 401 3.92 -12.93 -4.95
N LEU A 402 2.86 -12.13 -4.80
CA LEU A 402 2.89 -10.91 -4.00
C LEU A 402 2.18 -11.19 -2.67
N SER A 403 2.94 -11.12 -1.59
CA SER A 403 2.49 -11.32 -0.22
C SER A 403 2.49 -9.98 0.52
N LEU A 404 1.31 -9.54 0.95
CA LEU A 404 1.11 -8.25 1.62
C LEU A 404 0.79 -8.47 3.10
N GLY A 405 1.67 -8.01 3.97
CA GLY A 405 1.47 -8.04 5.41
C GLY A 405 0.86 -6.75 5.96
N ASN A 406 0.19 -6.84 7.11
CA ASN A 406 -0.42 -5.67 7.78
C ASN A 406 0.43 -5.10 8.94
N GLY A 407 1.73 -5.44 8.96
CA GLY A 407 2.66 -5.05 10.02
C GLY A 407 2.57 -5.92 11.27
N SER A 408 3.62 -5.88 12.10
CA SER A 408 3.65 -6.63 13.35
C SER A 408 2.69 -6.02 14.39
N SER A 409 1.91 -6.89 15.03
CA SER A 409 0.99 -6.49 16.10
C SER A 409 1.68 -6.48 17.48
N SER A 410 2.84 -7.13 17.60
CA SER A 410 3.66 -7.12 18.81
C SER A 410 4.46 -5.82 18.95
N SER A 411 4.40 -5.21 20.13
CA SER A 411 5.25 -4.05 20.46
C SER A 411 6.47 -4.53 21.24
N PRO A 412 7.70 -4.05 20.95
CA PRO A 412 8.85 -4.32 21.79
C PRO A 412 8.55 -3.83 23.22
N GLY A 413 8.41 -4.75 24.18
CA GLY A 413 8.14 -4.44 25.59
C GLY A 413 6.67 -4.40 26.04
N GLY A 414 5.71 -4.81 25.21
CA GLY A 414 4.28 -4.75 25.56
C GLY A 414 3.67 -6.08 26.01
N LYS A 415 3.11 -6.09 27.24
CA LYS A 415 2.03 -6.97 27.74
C LYS A 415 2.40 -8.25 28.52
N LEU A 416 3.51 -8.28 29.27
CA LEU A 416 3.51 -9.13 30.47
C LEU A 416 2.59 -8.46 31.50
N ARG A 417 1.53 -9.12 31.97
CA ARG A 417 0.83 -8.64 33.16
C ARG A 417 1.87 -8.57 34.30
N ARG A 418 1.69 -7.68 35.27
CA ARG A 418 2.58 -7.56 36.46
C ARG A 418 2.81 -8.91 37.17
N ASN A 419 1.98 -9.91 36.92
CA ASN A 419 1.99 -11.23 37.50
C ASN A 419 2.69 -12.29 36.62
N GLY A 420 3.22 -11.94 35.44
CA GLY A 420 3.86 -12.87 34.51
C GLY A 420 2.97 -13.41 33.37
N ASP A 421 1.65 -13.29 33.47
CA ASP A 421 0.72 -13.85 32.47
C ASP A 421 0.64 -13.02 31.17
N CYS A 422 0.59 -13.70 30.02
CA CYS A 422 0.29 -13.10 28.70
C CYS A 422 -1.23 -13.07 28.46
N SER A 423 -1.77 -11.92 28.04
CA SER A 423 -3.20 -11.80 27.71
C SER A 423 -3.56 -12.60 26.46
N THR A 424 -4.83 -12.98 26.29
CA THR A 424 -5.29 -13.64 25.04
C THR A 424 -4.91 -12.86 23.79
N SER A 425 -5.03 -11.53 23.81
CA SER A 425 -4.57 -10.68 22.71
C SER A 425 -3.06 -10.76 22.47
N CYS A 426 -2.25 -10.82 23.54
CA CYS A 426 -0.81 -11.01 23.45
C CYS A 426 -0.47 -12.37 22.80
N VAL A 427 -1.18 -13.45 23.19
CA VAL A 427 -0.99 -14.77 22.57
C VAL A 427 -1.38 -14.75 21.10
N VAL A 428 -2.52 -14.14 20.75
CA VAL A 428 -2.95 -14.02 19.35
C VAL A 428 -1.90 -13.24 18.54
N ASP A 429 -1.43 -12.08 19.03
CA ASP A 429 -0.42 -11.26 18.36
C ASP A 429 0.87 -12.08 18.09
N ILE A 430 1.35 -12.84 19.08
CA ILE A 430 2.54 -13.71 18.95
C ILE A 430 2.32 -14.80 17.91
N VAL A 431 1.17 -15.47 17.94
CA VAL A 431 0.85 -16.55 17.00
C VAL A 431 0.74 -15.99 15.57
N THR A 432 0.04 -14.87 15.37
CA THR A 432 -0.13 -14.28 14.04
C THR A 432 1.20 -13.80 13.45
N ASP A 433 2.04 -13.15 14.25
CA ASP A 433 3.37 -12.70 13.81
C ASP A 433 4.25 -13.93 13.48
N GLY A 434 4.30 -14.92 14.38
CA GLY A 434 5.11 -16.13 14.20
C GLY A 434 4.69 -16.98 12.99
N VAL A 435 3.38 -17.11 12.71
CA VAL A 435 2.88 -17.80 11.51
C VAL A 435 3.28 -17.03 10.25
N SER A 436 3.13 -15.70 10.23
CA SER A 436 3.51 -14.89 9.07
C SER A 436 5.01 -14.99 8.77
N ASP A 437 5.85 -14.90 9.79
CA ASP A 437 7.32 -14.97 9.66
C ASP A 437 7.78 -16.37 9.22
N THR A 438 7.15 -17.42 9.75
CA THR A 438 7.45 -18.81 9.37
C THR A 438 7.13 -19.06 7.90
N VAL A 439 5.97 -18.60 7.42
CA VAL A 439 5.57 -18.75 6.02
C VAL A 439 6.49 -17.94 5.09
N ASP A 440 6.86 -16.72 5.49
CA ASP A 440 7.81 -15.88 4.73
C ASP A 440 9.16 -16.57 4.59
N GLN A 441 9.69 -17.14 5.68
CA GLN A 441 10.94 -17.91 5.64
C GLN A 441 10.83 -19.15 4.73
N MET A 442 9.73 -19.91 4.84
CA MET A 442 9.50 -21.11 4.02
C MET A 442 9.44 -20.77 2.52
N LEU A 443 8.70 -19.74 2.14
CA LEU A 443 8.58 -19.34 0.74
C LEU A 443 9.84 -18.64 0.23
N GLY A 444 10.50 -17.80 1.04
CA GLY A 444 11.80 -17.24 0.70
C GLY A 444 12.85 -18.31 0.38
N ASN A 445 12.81 -19.44 1.09
CA ASN A 445 13.64 -20.61 0.79
C ASN A 445 13.18 -21.35 -0.48
N ALA A 446 11.88 -21.56 -0.67
CA ALA A 446 11.35 -22.23 -1.85
C ALA A 446 11.69 -21.47 -3.15
N PHE A 447 11.65 -20.13 -3.11
CA PHE A 447 11.97 -19.24 -4.24
C PHE A 447 13.43 -18.78 -4.25
N CYS A 448 14.34 -19.46 -3.52
CA CYS A 448 15.71 -18.99 -3.33
C CYS A 448 16.52 -18.80 -4.62
N TRP A 449 16.22 -19.59 -5.67
CA TRP A 449 16.84 -19.51 -7.00
C TRP A 449 16.26 -18.40 -7.88
N ASN A 450 15.10 -17.84 -7.50
CA ASN A 450 14.42 -16.81 -8.25
C ASN A 450 13.69 -15.84 -7.31
N ARG A 451 14.46 -15.18 -6.44
CA ARG A 451 13.96 -14.36 -5.33
C ARG A 451 13.07 -13.19 -5.74
N THR A 452 13.05 -12.82 -7.02
CA THR A 452 12.17 -11.76 -7.54
C THR A 452 10.73 -12.22 -7.74
N ASP A 453 10.48 -13.53 -7.65
CA ASP A 453 9.20 -14.13 -7.98
C ASP A 453 8.36 -14.41 -6.73
N TYR A 454 8.95 -14.27 -5.54
CA TYR A 454 8.26 -14.13 -4.27
C TYR A 454 8.60 -12.78 -3.66
N VAL A 455 7.61 -11.88 -3.61
CA VAL A 455 7.75 -10.54 -3.06
C VAL A 455 6.88 -10.42 -1.81
N ARG A 456 7.53 -10.12 -0.68
CA ARG A 456 6.88 -9.82 0.58
C ARG A 456 6.96 -8.33 0.88
N ILE A 457 5.81 -7.69 1.05
CA ILE A 457 5.70 -6.34 1.58
C ILE A 457 5.23 -6.44 3.02
N GLN A 458 6.10 -6.12 3.98
CA GLN A 458 5.79 -6.16 5.41
C GLN A 458 6.39 -4.95 6.11
N VAL A 459 5.62 -4.32 6.99
CA VAL A 459 6.13 -3.22 7.82
C VAL A 459 6.70 -3.76 9.12
N ILE A 460 7.99 -3.53 9.34
CA ILE A 460 8.70 -3.88 10.57
C ILE A 460 8.81 -2.59 11.41
N ASN A 461 8.18 -2.58 12.59
CA ASN A 461 8.12 -1.47 13.56
C ASN A 461 7.36 -0.21 13.10
N PHE A 462 6.08 -0.10 13.47
CA PHE A 462 5.39 1.20 13.50
C PHE A 462 5.85 2.02 14.72
N PRO A 463 6.38 3.25 14.57
CA PRO A 463 6.45 4.17 15.70
C PRO A 463 5.01 4.49 16.13
N LYS A 464 4.63 4.11 17.36
CA LYS A 464 3.34 4.51 17.92
C LYS A 464 3.32 6.03 18.08
N PHE A 465 2.49 6.72 17.29
CA PHE A 465 2.15 8.10 17.60
C PHE A 465 1.34 8.13 18.90
N SER A 466 1.97 8.63 19.96
CA SER A 466 1.26 8.97 21.19
C SER A 466 0.19 10.00 20.85
N ARG A 467 -1.08 9.70 21.14
CA ARG A 467 -2.13 10.71 21.20
C ARG A 467 -1.64 11.83 22.12
N GLN A 468 -1.28 12.98 21.55
CA GLN A 468 -1.11 14.19 22.36
C GLN A 468 -2.44 14.44 23.04
N ASN A 469 -2.41 14.40 24.38
CA ASN A 469 -3.54 14.79 25.22
C ASN A 469 -3.89 16.24 24.87
N LYS A 470 -5.05 16.43 24.24
CA LYS A 470 -5.71 17.74 24.22
C LYS A 470 -6.14 18.03 25.66
N LYS A 471 -5.45 18.98 26.29
CA LYS A 471 -6.01 19.77 27.39
C LYS A 471 -7.00 20.77 26.83
#